data_AF-A0A080M465-F1
#
_entry.id   AF-A0A080M465-F1
#
_cell.length_a   1.000
_cell.length_b   1.000
_cell.length_c   1.000
_cell.angle_alpha   90.00
_cell.angle_beta   90.00
_cell.angle_gamma   90.00
#
_symmetry.space_group_name_H-M   'P 1'
#
loop_
_entity.id
_entity.type
_entity.pdbx_description
1 polymer ?
#
loop_
_entity_poly.entity_id
_entity_poly.type
_entity_poly.pdbx_seq_one_letter_code
_entity_poly.pdbx_strand_id
1 'polypeptide(L)'
;MADLSKLLSDWTKAITSMDVTRGSEELLNIMAGLKVPGVNMDAVVAIQRENLEALSASNRAALAGMKAVGEWQVKILQETMQGLTTAISNLTKGGSPQEIAAAEAELARKAFETAVGEMRELAEIVGKANQQASEAIAKRIPASLNEIKDVLKLP
;
A
#
# COMPACT_ATOMS: atom_id res chain seq x y z
N MET A 1 -5.43 18.90 14.11
CA MET A 1 -6.03 17.59 14.44
C MET A 1 -7.36 17.31 13.74
N ALA A 2 -8.20 18.33 13.46
CA ALA A 2 -9.49 18.14 12.75
C ALA A 2 -9.38 17.61 11.29
N ASP A 3 -8.28 17.90 10.60
CA ASP A 3 -8.12 17.56 9.16
C ASP A 3 -7.77 16.09 8.91
N LEU A 4 -7.00 15.46 9.80
CA LEU A 4 -6.55 14.07 9.65
C LEU A 4 -7.72 13.09 9.84
N SER A 5 -8.61 13.36 10.79
CA SER A 5 -9.81 12.55 11.01
C SER A 5 -10.77 12.63 9.82
N LYS A 6 -10.86 13.80 9.19
CA LYS A 6 -11.69 13.99 8.00
C LYS A 6 -11.08 13.28 6.79
N LEU A 7 -9.78 13.43 6.57
CA LEU A 7 -9.04 12.70 5.53
C LEU A 7 -9.19 11.18 5.68
N LEU A 8 -9.06 10.64 6.91
CA LEU A 8 -9.29 9.22 7.19
C LEU A 8 -10.73 8.79 6.94
N SER A 9 -11.71 9.60 7.34
CA SER A 9 -13.13 9.34 7.08
C SER A 9 -13.42 9.35 5.57
N ASP A 10 -12.93 10.35 4.85
CA ASP A 10 -13.17 10.51 3.42
C ASP A 10 -12.46 9.41 2.62
N TRP A 11 -11.26 9.00 3.04
CA TRP A 11 -10.57 7.83 2.51
C TRP A 11 -11.33 6.52 2.79
N THR A 12 -11.85 6.36 4.01
CA THR A 12 -12.69 5.20 4.38
C THR A 12 -13.95 5.14 3.55
N LYS A 13 -14.63 6.29 3.35
CA LYS A 13 -15.82 6.43 2.50
C LYS A 13 -15.50 6.14 1.04
N ALA A 14 -14.38 6.62 0.51
CA ALA A 14 -13.97 6.36 -0.87
C ALA A 14 -13.70 4.86 -1.12
N ILE A 15 -13.12 4.17 -0.14
CA ILE A 15 -12.86 2.72 -0.24
C ILE A 15 -14.16 1.92 -0.09
N THR A 16 -15.06 2.33 0.80
CA THR A 16 -16.35 1.64 0.99
C THR A 16 -17.37 1.95 -0.10
N SER A 17 -17.31 3.12 -0.74
CA SER A 17 -18.17 3.45 -1.89
C SER A 17 -17.74 2.73 -3.16
N MET A 18 -16.47 2.32 -3.27
CA MET A 18 -16.00 1.32 -4.21
C MET A 18 -16.36 -0.09 -3.70
N ASP A 19 -17.65 -0.38 -3.52
CA ASP A 19 -18.13 -1.74 -3.27
C ASP A 19 -18.06 -2.55 -4.59
N VAL A 20 -16.82 -2.84 -5.02
CA VAL A 20 -16.49 -3.59 -6.24
C VAL A 20 -17.12 -4.98 -6.19
N THR A 21 -17.36 -5.50 -4.99
CA THR A 21 -18.00 -6.80 -4.74
C THR A 21 -19.39 -6.91 -5.37
N ARG A 22 -20.23 -5.87 -5.26
CA ARG A 22 -21.59 -5.90 -5.85
C ARG A 22 -21.57 -5.94 -7.38
N GLY A 23 -20.78 -5.08 -8.00
CA GLY A 23 -20.66 -5.04 -9.47
C GLY A 23 -20.01 -6.32 -10.02
N SER A 24 -19.11 -6.93 -9.26
CA SER A 24 -18.45 -8.16 -9.66
C SER A 24 -19.37 -9.39 -9.62
N GLU A 25 -20.25 -9.52 -8.62
CA GLU A 25 -21.19 -10.64 -8.55
C GLU A 25 -22.29 -10.53 -9.62
N GLU A 26 -22.79 -9.33 -9.91
CA GLU A 26 -23.73 -9.11 -11.03
C GLU A 26 -23.09 -9.51 -12.38
N LEU A 27 -21.82 -9.15 -12.60
CA LEU A 27 -21.07 -9.56 -13.79
C LEU A 27 -20.89 -11.09 -13.87
N LEU A 28 -20.53 -11.74 -12.76
CA LEU A 28 -20.39 -13.21 -12.68
C LEU A 28 -21.71 -13.91 -13.01
N ASN A 29 -22.84 -13.40 -12.49
CA ASN A 29 -24.17 -13.95 -12.76
C ASN A 29 -24.58 -13.80 -14.23
N ILE A 30 -24.27 -12.66 -14.85
CA ILE A 30 -24.50 -12.46 -16.29
C ILE A 30 -23.67 -13.47 -17.09
N MET A 31 -22.40 -13.67 -16.74
CA MET A 31 -21.54 -14.66 -17.40
C MET A 31 -22.05 -16.09 -17.21
N ALA A 32 -22.51 -16.46 -16.01
CA ALA A 32 -23.08 -17.77 -15.75
C ALA A 32 -24.33 -18.05 -16.62
N GLY A 33 -25.13 -17.01 -16.89
CA GLY A 33 -26.33 -17.10 -17.72
C GLY A 33 -26.05 -17.27 -19.22
N LEU A 34 -24.84 -16.98 -19.70
CA LEU A 34 -24.46 -17.18 -21.10
C LEU A 34 -24.27 -18.66 -21.38
N LYS A 35 -24.89 -19.18 -22.44
CA LYS A 35 -24.69 -20.55 -22.90
C LYS A 35 -23.76 -20.58 -24.09
N VAL A 36 -22.54 -21.08 -23.88
CA VAL A 36 -21.55 -21.28 -24.95
C VAL A 36 -21.34 -22.78 -25.17
N PRO A 37 -21.67 -23.32 -26.36
CA PRO A 37 -21.44 -24.73 -26.67
C PRO A 37 -19.96 -25.11 -26.52
N GLY A 38 -19.68 -26.30 -25.97
CA GLY A 38 -18.32 -26.80 -25.74
C GLY A 38 -17.57 -26.18 -24.55
N VAL A 39 -18.20 -25.24 -23.83
CA VAL A 39 -17.58 -24.56 -22.68
C VAL A 39 -18.32 -24.91 -21.38
N ASN A 40 -17.56 -25.07 -20.31
CA ASN A 40 -18.04 -25.18 -18.95
C ASN A 40 -18.14 -23.79 -18.30
N MET A 41 -19.33 -23.19 -18.36
CA MET A 41 -19.57 -21.85 -17.84
C MET A 41 -19.43 -21.75 -16.33
N ASP A 42 -19.74 -22.83 -15.60
CA ASP A 42 -19.54 -22.87 -14.14
C ASP A 42 -18.05 -22.82 -13.80
N ALA A 43 -17.20 -23.52 -14.56
CA ALA A 43 -15.75 -23.42 -14.42
C ALA A 43 -15.24 -22.02 -14.77
N VAL A 44 -15.76 -21.39 -15.84
CA VAL A 44 -15.40 -20.00 -16.19
C VAL A 44 -15.74 -19.04 -15.04
N VAL A 45 -16.93 -19.16 -14.46
CA VAL A 45 -17.36 -18.31 -13.33
C VAL A 45 -16.48 -18.52 -12.10
N ALA A 46 -16.12 -19.77 -11.80
CA ALA A 46 -15.20 -20.08 -10.70
C ALA A 46 -13.82 -19.43 -10.91
N ILE A 47 -13.25 -19.54 -12.11
CA ILE A 47 -11.96 -18.92 -12.47
C ILE A 47 -12.02 -17.39 -12.35
N GLN A 48 -13.11 -16.77 -12.82
CA GLN A 48 -13.27 -15.32 -12.72
C GLN A 48 -13.46 -14.87 -11.27
N ARG A 49 -14.14 -15.66 -10.43
CA ARG A 49 -14.23 -15.40 -8.99
C ARG A 49 -12.84 -15.38 -8.35
N GLU A 50 -11.99 -16.36 -8.66
CA GLU A 50 -10.60 -16.39 -8.15
C GLU A 50 -9.75 -15.21 -8.67
N ASN A 51 -9.94 -14.80 -9.93
CA ASN A 51 -9.26 -13.62 -10.48
C ASN A 51 -9.69 -12.34 -9.75
N LEU A 52 -10.98 -12.19 -9.46
CA LEU A 52 -11.51 -11.06 -8.70
C LEU A 52 -10.98 -11.05 -7.26
N GLU A 53 -10.84 -12.21 -6.63
CA GLU A 53 -10.23 -12.34 -5.31
C GLU A 53 -8.75 -11.93 -5.32
N ALA A 54 -7.99 -12.32 -6.34
CA ALA A 54 -6.60 -11.90 -6.51
C ALA A 54 -6.47 -10.38 -6.71
N LEU A 55 -7.35 -9.78 -7.53
CA LEU A 55 -7.44 -8.33 -7.70
C LEU A 55 -7.79 -7.62 -6.38
N SER A 56 -8.74 -8.17 -5.62
CA SER A 56 -9.11 -7.65 -4.30
C SER A 56 -7.95 -7.73 -3.31
N ALA A 57 -7.22 -8.85 -3.28
CA ALA A 57 -6.02 -9.00 -2.47
C ALA A 57 -4.92 -8.00 -2.84
N SER A 58 -4.69 -7.79 -4.14
CA SER A 58 -3.75 -6.78 -4.65
C SER A 58 -4.14 -5.36 -4.20
N ASN A 59 -5.43 -5.01 -4.33
CA ASN A 59 -5.94 -3.72 -3.89
C ASN A 59 -5.78 -3.54 -2.37
N ARG A 60 -6.06 -4.56 -1.56
CA ARG A 60 -5.85 -4.51 -0.10
C ARG A 60 -4.38 -4.25 0.25
N ALA A 61 -3.44 -4.88 -0.45
CA ALA A 61 -2.01 -4.63 -0.25
C ALA A 61 -1.62 -3.18 -0.59
N ALA A 62 -2.12 -2.65 -1.71
CA ALA A 62 -1.90 -1.25 -2.09
C ALA A 62 -2.48 -0.27 -1.05
N LEU A 63 -3.70 -0.52 -0.56
CA LEU A 63 -4.34 0.27 0.48
C LEU A 63 -3.56 0.23 1.80
N ALA A 64 -3.09 -0.95 2.21
CA ALA A 64 -2.26 -1.10 3.40
C ALA A 64 -0.93 -0.34 3.26
N GLY A 65 -0.32 -0.37 2.06
CA GLY A 65 0.87 0.44 1.75
C GLY A 65 0.62 1.94 1.89
N MET A 66 -0.48 2.45 1.34
CA MET A 66 -0.85 3.86 1.48
C MET A 66 -1.09 4.26 2.93
N LYS A 67 -1.75 3.40 3.73
CA LYS A 67 -1.93 3.63 5.17
C LYS A 67 -0.57 3.71 5.89
N ALA A 68 0.34 2.78 5.61
CA ALA A 68 1.66 2.76 6.20
C ALA A 68 2.49 4.01 5.81
N VAL A 69 2.39 4.49 4.57
CA VAL A 69 3.01 5.76 4.15
C VAL A 69 2.44 6.95 4.94
N GLY A 70 1.13 6.99 5.16
CA GLY A 70 0.49 8.03 5.98
C GLY A 70 0.98 8.00 7.44
N GLU A 71 1.11 6.83 8.04
CA GLU A 71 1.67 6.65 9.38
C GLU A 71 3.13 7.11 9.44
N TRP A 72 3.92 6.76 8.42
CA TRP A 72 5.30 7.21 8.28
C TRP A 72 5.41 8.75 8.20
N GLN A 73 4.53 9.43 7.46
CA GLN A 73 4.52 10.90 7.42
C GLN A 73 4.25 11.54 8.79
N VAL A 74 3.37 10.95 9.59
CA VAL A 74 3.09 11.42 10.95
C VAL A 74 4.30 11.21 11.86
N LYS A 75 4.96 10.05 11.78
CA LYS A 75 6.19 9.74 12.51
C LYS A 75 7.27 10.79 12.21
N ILE A 76 7.55 11.04 10.93
CA ILE A 76 8.54 12.04 10.49
C ILE A 76 8.23 13.43 11.02
N LEU A 77 6.96 13.84 10.98
CA LEU A 77 6.56 15.15 11.51
C LEU A 77 6.86 15.26 13.01
N GLN A 78 6.56 14.22 13.79
CA GLN A 78 6.85 14.20 15.23
C GLN A 78 8.35 14.26 15.52
N GLU A 79 9.15 13.48 14.80
CA GLU A 79 10.61 13.46 14.95
C GLU A 79 11.23 14.81 14.55
N THR A 80 10.76 15.41 13.46
CA THR A 80 11.23 16.72 12.99
C THR A 80 10.94 17.81 14.03
N MET A 81 9.76 17.81 14.66
CA MET A 81 9.39 18.78 15.71
C MET A 81 10.23 18.61 16.98
N GLN A 82 10.55 17.38 17.37
CA GLN A 82 11.49 17.12 18.47
C GLN A 82 12.91 17.59 18.12
N GLY A 83 13.37 17.31 16.90
CA GLY A 83 14.67 17.76 16.39
C GLY A 83 14.80 19.29 16.42
N LEU A 84 13.78 20.00 15.93
CA LEU A 84 13.72 21.47 15.95
C LEU A 84 13.78 22.03 17.37
N THR A 85 12.99 21.46 18.29
CA THR A 85 12.98 21.88 19.70
C THR A 85 14.35 21.70 20.35
N THR A 86 15.00 20.58 20.06
CA THR A 86 16.36 20.27 20.55
C THR A 86 17.40 21.23 19.99
N ALA A 87 17.34 21.54 18.69
CA ALA A 87 18.23 22.49 18.04
C ALA A 87 18.10 23.90 18.63
N ILE A 88 16.88 24.39 18.82
CA ILE A 88 16.60 25.68 19.47
C ILE A 88 17.15 25.69 20.90
N SER A 89 16.95 24.63 21.67
CA SER A 89 17.48 24.52 23.04
C SER A 89 19.01 24.48 23.10
N ASN A 90 19.69 24.02 22.05
CA ASN A 90 21.15 23.97 22.02
C ASN A 90 21.75 25.31 21.57
N LEU A 91 21.09 26.04 20.67
CA LEU A 91 21.49 27.40 20.26
C LEU A 91 21.44 28.39 21.43
N THR A 92 20.49 28.25 22.35
CA THR A 92 20.35 29.15 23.51
C THR A 92 21.41 28.93 24.60
N LYS A 93 22.21 27.85 24.54
CA LYS A 93 23.22 27.53 25.55
C LYS A 93 24.53 28.32 25.41
N GLY A 94 24.79 28.96 24.27
CA GLY A 94 26.01 29.75 24.01
C GLY A 94 27.31 28.92 24.00
N GLY A 95 28.42 29.51 23.53
CA GLY A 95 29.72 28.84 23.47
C GLY A 95 30.75 29.62 22.65
N SER A 96 32.01 29.17 22.67
CA SER A 96 33.08 29.69 21.80
C SER A 96 32.82 29.35 20.31
N PRO A 97 33.42 30.08 19.36
CA PRO A 97 33.24 29.80 17.92
C PRO A 97 33.57 28.36 17.52
N GLN A 98 34.59 27.74 18.13
CA GLN A 98 34.93 26.33 17.90
C GLN A 98 33.85 25.36 18.40
N GLU A 99 33.25 25.63 19.56
CA GLU A 99 32.17 24.79 20.12
C GLU A 99 30.89 24.89 19.29
N ILE A 100 30.58 26.08 18.77
CA ILE A 100 29.45 26.29 17.86
C ILE A 100 29.67 25.51 16.56
N ALA A 101 30.85 25.60 15.95
CA ALA A 101 31.16 24.87 14.72
C ALA A 101 31.10 23.34 14.90
N ALA A 102 31.56 22.82 16.04
CA ALA A 102 31.46 21.40 16.37
C ALA A 102 29.99 20.97 16.56
N ALA A 103 29.17 21.79 17.20
CA ALA A 103 27.74 21.53 17.39
C ALA A 103 26.96 21.52 16.06
N GLU A 104 27.27 22.43 15.14
CA GLU A 104 26.68 22.44 13.79
C GLU A 104 27.05 21.20 12.98
N ALA A 105 28.33 20.78 13.02
CA ALA A 105 28.79 19.57 12.33
C ALA A 105 28.09 18.30 12.86
N GLU A 106 27.94 18.17 14.18
CA GLU A 106 27.23 17.04 14.78
C GLU A 106 25.73 17.06 14.48
N LEU A 107 25.11 18.25 14.45
CA LEU A 107 23.71 18.40 14.04
C LEU A 107 23.51 17.97 12.57
N ALA A 108 24.41 18.40 11.67
CA ALA A 108 24.37 18.02 10.26
C ALA A 108 24.55 16.50 10.08
N ARG A 109 25.50 15.88 10.82
CA ARG A 109 25.71 14.43 10.80
C ARG A 109 24.45 13.68 11.24
N LYS A 110 23.86 14.06 12.37
CA LYS A 110 22.63 13.44 12.89
C LYS A 110 21.45 13.60 11.93
N ALA A 111 21.25 14.80 11.37
CA ALA A 111 20.19 15.06 10.41
C ALA A 111 20.34 14.17 9.16
N PHE A 112 21.56 13.98 8.67
CA PHE A 112 21.84 13.09 7.54
C PHE A 112 21.56 11.62 7.87
N GLU A 113 22.02 11.13 9.03
CA GLU A 113 21.76 9.75 9.47
C GLU A 113 20.26 9.46 9.62
N THR A 114 19.52 10.38 10.24
CA THR A 114 18.06 10.30 10.35
C THR A 114 17.41 10.28 8.97
N ALA A 115 17.74 11.22 8.08
CA ALA A 115 17.14 11.28 6.75
C ALA A 115 17.37 9.98 5.94
N VAL A 116 18.58 9.40 6.02
CA VAL A 116 18.88 8.13 5.35
C VAL A 116 18.09 6.97 5.94
N GLY A 117 17.96 6.89 7.27
CA GLY A 117 17.15 5.86 7.93
C GLY A 117 15.69 5.92 7.50
N GLU A 118 15.13 7.12 7.48
CA GLU A 118 13.73 7.35 7.13
C GLU A 118 13.41 7.11 5.66
N MET A 119 14.34 7.45 4.75
CA MET A 119 14.21 7.09 3.33
C MET A 119 14.25 5.57 3.11
N ARG A 120 15.02 4.82 3.89
CA ARG A 120 15.04 3.35 3.83
C ARG A 120 13.72 2.77 4.29
N GLU A 121 13.18 3.25 5.41
CA GLU A 121 11.88 2.81 5.92
C GLU A 121 10.76 3.06 4.89
N LEU A 122 10.72 4.25 4.29
CA LEU A 122 9.77 4.54 3.23
C LEU A 122 9.92 3.60 2.03
N ALA A 123 11.16 3.34 1.60
CA ALA A 123 11.44 2.42 0.50
C ALA A 123 10.98 0.98 0.82
N GLU A 124 11.15 0.53 2.06
CA GLU A 124 10.66 -0.78 2.52
C GLU A 124 9.12 -0.85 2.52
N ILE A 125 8.44 0.19 3.01
CA ILE A 125 6.97 0.27 3.01
C ILE A 125 6.43 0.15 1.57
N VAL A 126 6.95 0.99 0.66
CA VAL A 126 6.50 1.02 -0.74
C VAL A 126 6.89 -0.27 -1.46
N GLY A 127 8.12 -0.76 -1.25
CA GLY A 127 8.61 -1.99 -1.85
C GLY A 127 7.76 -3.20 -1.46
N LYS A 128 7.43 -3.33 -0.18
CA LYS A 128 6.59 -4.42 0.34
C LYS A 128 5.16 -4.34 -0.21
N ALA A 129 4.56 -3.15 -0.24
CA ALA A 129 3.22 -2.97 -0.80
C ALA A 129 3.15 -3.38 -2.28
N ASN A 130 4.12 -2.95 -3.08
CA ASN A 130 4.22 -3.32 -4.50
C ASN A 130 4.46 -4.82 -4.71
N GLN A 131 5.34 -5.42 -3.91
CA GLN A 131 5.62 -6.85 -3.96
C GLN A 131 4.36 -7.66 -3.66
N GLN A 132 3.66 -7.35 -2.55
CA GLN A 132 2.45 -8.05 -2.15
C GLN A 132 1.32 -7.89 -3.16
N ALA A 133 1.15 -6.69 -3.71
CA ALA A 133 0.16 -6.43 -4.76
C ALA A 133 0.44 -7.25 -6.03
N SER A 134 1.70 -7.25 -6.49
CA SER A 134 2.11 -7.96 -7.70
C SER A 134 2.07 -9.48 -7.53
N GLU A 135 2.44 -9.98 -6.34
CA GLU A 135 2.46 -11.41 -6.04
C GLU A 135 1.07 -12.05 -6.11
N ALA A 136 0.03 -11.34 -5.64
CA ALA A 136 -1.35 -11.80 -5.72
C ALA A 136 -1.79 -12.06 -7.17
N ILE A 137 -1.41 -11.16 -8.09
CA ILE A 137 -1.73 -11.29 -9.52
C ILE A 137 -0.83 -12.34 -10.18
N ALA A 138 0.46 -12.33 -9.91
CA ALA A 138 1.42 -13.26 -10.50
C ALA A 138 1.08 -14.72 -10.19
N LYS A 139 0.54 -15.01 -9.00
CA LYS A 139 0.07 -16.35 -8.61
C LYS A 139 -1.08 -16.87 -9.48
N ARG A 140 -1.91 -15.99 -10.06
CA ARG A 140 -3.01 -16.40 -10.94
C ARG A 140 -2.53 -16.87 -12.31
N ILE A 141 -1.38 -16.39 -12.80
CA ILE A 141 -0.87 -16.78 -14.13
C ILE A 141 -0.74 -18.31 -14.28
N PRO A 142 0.02 -19.02 -13.43
CA PRO A 142 0.12 -20.48 -13.54
C PRO A 142 -1.20 -21.20 -13.20
N ALA A 143 -2.00 -20.66 -12.29
CA ALA A 143 -3.29 -21.25 -11.92
C ALA A 143 -4.29 -21.19 -13.09
N SER A 144 -4.44 -20.02 -13.73
CA SER A 144 -5.25 -19.83 -14.93
C SER A 144 -4.83 -20.74 -16.09
N LEU A 145 -3.52 -20.99 -16.28
CA LEU A 145 -3.05 -21.93 -17.30
C LEU A 145 -3.47 -23.37 -17.01
N ASN A 146 -3.47 -23.78 -15.74
CA ASN A 146 -3.93 -25.11 -15.34
C ASN A 146 -5.44 -25.29 -15.46
N GLU A 147 -6.21 -24.22 -15.25
CA GLU A 147 -7.67 -24.21 -15.25
C GLU A 147 -8.29 -24.22 -16.66
N ILE A 148 -7.51 -23.92 -17.72
CA ILE A 148 -8.00 -23.96 -19.12
C ILE A 148 -8.62 -25.32 -19.47
N LYS A 149 -8.09 -26.41 -18.92
CA LYS A 149 -8.60 -27.77 -19.14
C LYS A 149 -9.99 -27.99 -18.52
N ASP A 150 -10.32 -27.27 -17.45
CA ASP A 150 -11.58 -27.40 -16.73
C ASP A 150 -12.71 -26.58 -17.41
N VAL A 151 -12.31 -25.58 -18.20
CA VAL A 151 -13.18 -24.75 -19.05
C VAL A 151 -13.63 -25.48 -20.31
N LEU A 152 -12.72 -26.23 -20.94
CA LEU A 152 -13.02 -26.97 -22.15
C LEU A 152 -13.74 -28.27 -21.80
N LYS A 153 -14.96 -28.46 -22.33
CA LYS A 153 -15.64 -29.77 -22.28
C LYS A 153 -15.02 -30.67 -23.35
N LEU A 154 -13.80 -31.12 -23.12
CA LEU A 154 -13.20 -32.18 -23.93
C LEU A 154 -13.86 -33.51 -23.55
N PRO A 155 -14.18 -34.39 -24.52
CA PRO A 155 -14.64 -35.75 -24.25
C PRO A 155 -13.56 -36.60 -23.57
#